data_AF-A0A944EM02-F1
#
_entry.id   AF-A0A944EM02-F1
#
_cell.length_a   1.000
_cell.length_b   1.000
_cell.length_c   1.000
_cell.angle_alpha   90.00
_cell.angle_beta   90.00
_cell.angle_gamma   90.00
#
_symmetry.space_group_name_H-M   'P 1'
#
loop_
_entity.id
_entity.type
_entity.pdbx_description
1 polymer ?
#
loop_
_entity_poly.entity_id
_entity_poly.type
_entity_poly.pdbx_seq_one_letter_code
_entity_poly.pdbx_strand_id
1 'polypeptide(L)'
;MAVEEVQNKVLAEAADDSSVATRYPVAPGYRLNVRSGPGTSYRLVKVLPYGARVPINCQKPGERVSGPYGTTDLWDNIANGQFVSDAYVNTGSDGYVTIRCS
;
A
#
# COMPACT_ATOMS: atom_id res chain seq x y z
N MET A 1 0.79 51.83 21.07
CA MET A 1 1.26 50.51 21.52
C MET A 1 0.36 49.51 20.80
N ALA A 2 0.60 49.29 19.51
CA ALA A 2 1.44 48.21 18.98
C ALA A 2 0.83 46.84 19.38
N VAL A 3 -0.10 46.34 18.56
CA VAL A 3 0.03 45.17 17.64
C VAL A 3 -0.03 43.83 18.39
N GLU A 4 -0.65 42.74 17.95
CA GLU A 4 -1.61 42.36 16.89
C GLU A 4 -1.96 40.89 17.21
N GLU A 5 -3.09 40.41 16.71
CA GLU A 5 -3.55 39.03 16.85
C GLU A 5 -2.56 38.04 16.20
N VAL A 6 -2.22 36.95 16.91
CA VAL A 6 -1.38 35.89 16.33
C VAL A 6 -2.26 35.00 15.44
N GLN A 7 -2.34 35.37 14.17
CA GLN A 7 -2.92 34.57 13.11
C GLN A 7 -1.96 33.45 12.66
N ASN A 8 -2.32 32.21 13.03
CA ASN A 8 -2.35 30.99 12.21
C ASN A 8 -1.29 30.81 11.09
N LYS A 9 -0.45 29.76 11.17
CA LYS A 9 0.06 29.05 9.98
C LYS A 9 0.67 27.68 10.29
N VAL A 10 -0.03 26.60 9.96
CA VAL A 10 0.64 25.42 9.39
C VAL A 10 -0.16 24.97 8.17
N LEU A 11 0.51 25.15 7.03
CA LEU A 11 0.05 24.77 5.71
C LEU A 11 0.05 23.25 5.58
N ALA A 12 -1.06 22.70 5.09
CA ALA A 12 -1.05 21.54 4.22
C ALA A 12 -2.24 21.64 3.26
N GLU A 13 -2.13 22.54 2.29
CA GLU A 13 -2.80 22.36 1.01
C GLU A 13 -1.83 21.61 0.10
N ALA A 14 -2.16 20.36 -0.21
CA ALA A 14 -1.85 19.81 -1.51
C ALA A 14 -3.18 19.27 -2.04
N ALA A 15 -3.66 19.90 -3.10
CA ALA A 15 -4.67 19.32 -3.96
C ALA A 15 -4.15 17.98 -4.50
N ASP A 16 -4.96 16.94 -4.37
CA ASP A 16 -4.96 15.82 -5.31
C ASP A 16 -6.41 15.33 -5.41
N ASP A 17 -7.16 15.94 -6.34
CA ASP A 17 -8.36 15.30 -6.84
C ASP A 17 -7.93 14.36 -7.98
N SER A 18 -7.65 13.09 -7.65
CA SER A 18 -7.75 11.94 -8.55
C SER A 18 -7.64 10.63 -7.77
N SER A 19 -8.77 10.13 -7.27
CA SER A 19 -8.95 8.89 -6.51
C SER A 19 -8.36 8.93 -5.08
N VAL A 20 -9.24 8.90 -4.08
CA VAL A 20 -8.85 8.37 -2.77
C VAL A 20 -8.42 6.92 -3.02
N ALA A 21 -7.13 6.68 -3.22
CA ALA A 21 -6.61 5.34 -3.42
C ALA A 21 -7.02 4.52 -2.20
N THR A 22 -7.93 3.57 -2.39
CA THR A 22 -8.47 2.74 -1.31
C THR A 22 -7.30 2.12 -0.57
N ARG A 23 -7.13 2.50 0.70
CA ARG A 23 -6.04 2.01 1.53
C ARG A 23 -6.49 0.81 2.33
N TYR A 24 -5.94 -0.33 1.98
CA TYR A 24 -6.24 -1.59 2.61
C TYR A 24 -5.31 -1.80 3.81
N PRO A 25 -5.85 -2.26 4.95
CA PRO A 25 -5.03 -2.54 6.12
C PRO A 25 -4.21 -3.82 5.88
N VAL A 26 -2.96 -3.79 6.33
CA VAL A 26 -2.10 -4.98 6.40
C VAL A 26 -2.58 -5.89 7.53
N ALA A 27 -2.33 -7.20 7.38
CA ALA A 27 -2.61 -8.19 8.41
C ALA A 27 -2.11 -7.75 9.80
N PRO A 28 -2.99 -7.74 10.82
CA PRO A 28 -2.61 -7.31 12.16
C PRO A 28 -1.56 -8.27 12.74
N GLY A 29 -0.53 -7.71 13.38
CA GLY A 29 0.57 -8.51 13.94
C GLY A 29 1.64 -8.96 12.94
N TYR A 30 1.56 -8.54 11.67
CA TYR A 30 2.58 -8.80 10.65
C TYR A 30 3.25 -7.52 10.14
N ARG A 31 4.53 -7.63 9.79
CA ARG A 31 5.27 -6.61 9.06
C ARG A 31 5.24 -6.96 7.58
N LEU A 32 4.77 -6.04 6.74
CA LEU A 32 4.65 -6.30 5.31
C LEU A 32 5.91 -5.88 4.57
N ASN A 33 6.51 -6.86 3.89
CA ASN A 33 7.69 -6.68 3.08
C ASN A 33 7.33 -6.13 1.70
N VAL A 34 7.80 -4.92 1.41
CA VAL A 34 7.66 -4.29 0.09
C VAL A 34 8.85 -4.67 -0.75
N ARG A 35 8.60 -5.26 -1.91
CA ARG A 35 9.61 -5.77 -2.83
C ARG A 35 9.63 -4.99 -4.13
N SER A 36 10.73 -5.11 -4.86
CA SER A 36 10.90 -4.38 -6.12
C SER A 36 10.16 -5.02 -7.31
N GLY A 37 9.48 -6.14 -7.11
CA GLY A 37 8.80 -6.88 -8.15
C GLY A 37 7.81 -7.90 -7.58
N PRO A 38 7.01 -8.55 -8.45
CA PRO A 38 5.96 -9.47 -8.06
C PRO A 38 6.53 -10.87 -7.74
N GLY A 39 7.33 -10.97 -6.68
CA GLY A 39 7.95 -12.23 -6.24
C GLY A 39 8.79 -12.08 -4.98
N THR A 40 8.98 -13.17 -4.24
CA THR A 40 9.83 -13.20 -3.03
C THR A 40 11.32 -13.23 -3.36
N SER A 41 11.66 -13.60 -4.59
CA SER A 41 13.02 -13.51 -5.16
C SER A 41 13.50 -12.08 -5.41
N TYR A 42 12.58 -11.10 -5.53
CA TYR A 42 12.94 -9.71 -5.73
C TYR A 42 13.48 -9.05 -4.45
N ARG A 43 14.36 -8.06 -4.63
CA ARG A 43 14.94 -7.27 -3.55
C ARG A 43 13.84 -6.66 -2.67
N LEU A 44 14.06 -6.74 -1.36
CA LEU A 44 13.28 -6.00 -0.37
C LEU A 44 13.61 -4.50 -0.47
N VAL A 45 12.62 -3.69 -0.78
CA VAL A 45 12.72 -2.22 -0.87
C VAL A 45 12.54 -1.60 0.51
N LYS A 46 11.50 -2.00 1.23
CA LYS A 46 11.19 -1.51 2.58
C LYS A 46 10.31 -2.51 3.33
N VAL A 47 10.18 -2.29 4.64
CA VAL A 47 9.29 -3.07 5.50
C VAL A 47 8.29 -2.12 6.14
N LEU A 48 7.02 -2.40 5.97
CA LEU A 48 5.94 -1.65 6.60
C LEU A 48 5.77 -2.08 8.05
N PRO A 49 5.49 -1.13 8.95
CA PRO A 49 5.20 -1.44 10.35
C PRO A 49 3.88 -2.17 10.51
N TYR A 50 3.65 -2.71 11.71
CA TYR A 50 2.37 -3.32 12.09
C TYR A 50 1.22 -2.33 11.95
N GLY A 51 0.07 -2.80 11.45
CA GLY A 51 -1.12 -1.96 11.28
C GLY A 51 -0.97 -0.89 10.18
N ALA A 52 0.07 -0.99 9.35
CA ALA A 52 0.20 -0.13 8.18
C ALA A 52 -0.99 -0.31 7.23
N ARG A 53 -1.28 0.74 6.46
CA ARG A 53 -2.29 0.71 5.39
C ARG A 53 -1.61 1.06 4.09
N VAL A 54 -1.85 0.27 3.06
CA VAL A 54 -1.24 0.46 1.74
C VAL A 54 -2.30 0.84 0.71
N PRO A 55 -2.04 1.86 -0.13
CA PRO A 55 -2.82 2.06 -1.34
C PRO A 55 -2.48 0.96 -2.35
N ILE A 56 -3.47 0.48 -3.10
CA ILE A 56 -3.25 -0.45 -4.21
C ILE A 56 -3.56 0.31 -5.49
N ASN A 57 -2.53 0.60 -6.29
CA ASN A 57 -2.67 1.32 -7.55
C ASN A 57 -3.08 0.36 -8.67
N CYS A 58 -2.38 -0.77 -8.77
CA CYS A 58 -2.68 -1.83 -9.74
C CYS A 58 -2.21 -3.18 -9.20
N GLN A 59 -2.74 -4.26 -9.76
CA GLN A 59 -2.40 -5.62 -9.36
C GLN A 59 -1.70 -6.38 -10.49
N LYS A 60 -0.72 -7.20 -10.13
CA LYS A 60 0.05 -8.00 -11.08
C LYS A 60 0.18 -9.44 -10.59
N PRO A 61 -0.05 -10.46 -11.43
CA PRO A 61 0.24 -11.84 -11.07
C PRO A 61 1.76 -12.05 -10.97
N GLY A 62 2.18 -12.90 -10.03
CA GLY A 62 3.57 -13.18 -9.75
C GLY A 62 3.77 -14.49 -9.00
N GLU A 63 4.76 -14.51 -8.12
CA GLU A 63 5.04 -15.68 -7.28
C GLU A 63 3.90 -15.96 -6.30
N ARG A 64 3.50 -17.23 -6.15
CA ARG A 64 2.50 -17.63 -5.15
C ARG A 64 3.09 -17.53 -3.75
N VAL A 65 2.45 -16.74 -2.91
CA VAL A 65 2.82 -16.53 -1.52
C VAL A 65 1.68 -16.98 -0.62
N SER A 66 2.02 -17.73 0.43
CA SER A 66 1.09 -18.10 1.47
C SER A 66 1.20 -17.13 2.64
N GLY A 67 0.08 -16.56 3.06
CA GLY A 67 -0.01 -15.56 4.11
C GLY A 67 -1.25 -15.76 4.99
N PRO A 68 -1.47 -14.84 5.95
CA PRO A 68 -2.58 -14.93 6.90
C PRO A 68 -3.97 -14.90 6.25
N TYR A 69 -4.11 -14.29 5.06
CA TYR A 69 -5.38 -14.24 4.33
C TYR A 69 -5.54 -15.38 3.31
N GLY A 70 -4.55 -16.27 3.18
CA GLY A 70 -4.60 -17.39 2.24
C GLY A 70 -3.38 -17.43 1.32
N THR A 71 -3.47 -18.21 0.25
CA THR A 71 -2.39 -18.35 -0.74
C THR A 71 -2.79 -17.71 -2.05
N THR A 72 -2.10 -16.65 -2.45
CA THR A 72 -2.38 -15.87 -3.66
C THR A 72 -1.10 -15.65 -4.47
N ASP A 73 -1.23 -15.59 -5.79
CA ASP A 73 -0.20 -15.12 -6.74
C ASP A 73 -0.38 -13.63 -7.07
N LEU A 74 -1.30 -12.93 -6.41
CA LEU A 74 -1.52 -11.52 -6.65
C LEU A 74 -0.52 -10.66 -5.87
N TRP A 75 0.05 -9.71 -6.60
CA TRP A 75 0.96 -8.70 -6.08
C TRP A 75 0.37 -7.31 -6.32
N ASP A 76 0.23 -6.57 -5.23
CA ASP A 76 -0.30 -5.22 -5.22
C ASP A 76 0.82 -4.22 -5.42
N ASN A 77 0.71 -3.41 -6.47
CA ASN A 77 1.59 -2.27 -6.67
C ASN A 77 1.13 -1.11 -5.77
N ILE A 78 1.97 -0.75 -4.80
CA ILE A 78 1.70 0.33 -3.85
C ILE A 78 2.39 1.65 -4.26
N ALA A 79 3.39 1.57 -5.15
CA ALA A 79 4.13 2.70 -5.71
C ALA A 79 5.02 2.23 -6.88
N ASN A 80 5.68 3.18 -7.57
CA ASN A 80 6.58 2.91 -8.68
C ASN A 80 7.62 1.83 -8.35
N GLY A 81 7.46 0.65 -8.95
CA GLY A 81 8.34 -0.51 -8.70
C GLY A 81 8.27 -1.09 -7.30
N GLN A 82 7.22 -0.81 -6.52
CA GLN A 82 7.03 -1.32 -5.16
C GLN A 82 5.79 -2.20 -5.12
N PHE A 83 6.01 -3.48 -4.83
CA PHE A 83 4.99 -4.51 -4.80
C PHE A 83 4.91 -5.15 -3.42
N VAL A 84 3.70 -5.46 -3.00
CA VAL A 84 3.43 -6.25 -1.79
C VAL A 84 2.57 -7.44 -2.17
N SER A 85 2.65 -8.52 -1.39
CA SER A 85 1.80 -9.68 -1.63
C SER A 85 0.41 -9.42 -1.03
N ASP A 86 -0.63 -9.65 -1.84
CA ASP A 86 -2.03 -9.55 -1.43
C ASP A 86 -2.36 -10.52 -0.28
N ALA A 87 -1.59 -11.60 -0.11
CA ALA A 87 -1.72 -12.56 0.99
C ALA A 87 -1.65 -11.94 2.40
N TYR A 88 -1.08 -10.74 2.50
CA TYR A 88 -0.90 -9.99 3.75
C TYR A 88 -1.70 -8.68 3.79
N VAL A 89 -2.48 -8.37 2.76
CA VAL A 89 -3.30 -7.16 2.67
C VAL A 89 -4.76 -7.57 2.75
N ASN A 90 -5.52 -6.94 3.64
CA ASN A 90 -6.95 -7.23 3.75
C ASN A 90 -7.71 -6.44 2.68
N THR A 91 -7.74 -6.99 1.49
CA THR A 91 -8.51 -6.48 0.34
C THR A 91 -9.98 -6.90 0.38
N GLY A 92 -10.30 -7.92 1.17
CA GLY A 92 -11.65 -8.48 1.29
C GLY A 92 -12.03 -9.39 0.12
N SER A 93 -11.10 -9.74 -0.77
CA SER A 93 -11.32 -10.65 -1.88
C SER A 93 -10.02 -11.36 -2.26
N ASP A 94 -10.08 -12.67 -2.52
CA ASP A 94 -8.91 -13.47 -2.96
C ASP A 94 -8.57 -13.27 -4.46
N GLY A 95 -9.14 -12.24 -5.07
CA GLY A 95 -9.08 -11.95 -6.50
C GLY A 95 -8.60 -10.54 -6.78
N TYR A 96 -8.72 -10.12 -8.04
CA TYR A 96 -8.39 -8.75 -8.42
C TYR A 96 -9.39 -7.78 -7.78
N VAL A 97 -8.94 -6.98 -6.81
CA VAL A 97 -9.70 -5.87 -6.23
C VAL A 97 -9.54 -4.58 -7.03
N THR A 98 -8.54 -4.49 -7.90
CA THR A 98 -8.31 -3.33 -8.77
C THR A 98 -7.91 -3.72 -10.20
N ILE A 99 -7.66 -2.71 -11.03
CA ILE A 99 -7.14 -2.86 -12.38
C ILE A 99 -5.80 -3.60 -12.40
N ARG A 100 -5.56 -4.36 -13.48
CA ARG A 100 -4.29 -5.07 -13.67
C ARG A 100 -3.22 -4.09 -14.15
N CYS A 101 -2.01 -4.18 -13.60
CA CYS A 101 -0.88 -3.44 -14.13
C CYS A 101 -0.63 -3.92 -15.58
N SER A 102 -0.60 -2.97 -16.52
CA SER A 102 -0.22 -3.21 -17.92
C SER A 102 1.24 -3.62 -18.06
#